data_AF-A0A1V6N3L0-F1
#
_entry.id   AF-A0A1V6N3L0-F1
#
_cell.length_a   1.000
_cell.length_b   1.000
_cell.length_c   1.000
_cell.angle_alpha   90.00
_cell.angle_beta   90.00
_cell.angle_gamma   90.00
#
_symmetry.space_group_name_H-M   'P 1'
#
loop_
_entity.id
_entity.type
_entity.pdbx_description
1 polymer ?
#
loop_
_entity_poly.entity_id
_entity_poly.type
_entity_poly.pdbx_seq_one_letter_code
_entity_poly.pdbx_strand_id
1 'polypeptide(L)'
;MLNYKKNIILMVFIIFIFFFSFSQVSAEENSLHNNISINNNSSIQKTINNSLENGIIILEPGLYSESGIIIDKNITIMGNSSRENIIIDGNYSNNIFIIKSNRAYVNFINITFINGRVDGHGGAIHSEAGNVFVDNCAFINNTASVNGGAIDNYGTETAGYLFVNNSLFIGNYAGHDGGAITTYRGNTDIYNSIFVNNHAKRDGGAIRGEIYTNTNIYNCSFDNNYADEWGGALYIWTSNSTIQNSTFTNNNAGTYGGAIFTSAKTIVKDSIFFNNSAEFGGLIYIVQKLEAIPLNIIFNNNLIINNSAAHGDDVYMGNAIYVEYSASNIINFENNDWGTDNPEWEKRFFTNNFTNFPKNWIKTVKDILNPSNNTTPYQEKINQTNNPIFKPLSDIFNFITQNYLNENINIVSNNTNSKSVGFDSLKAQKQNSYELNINKEAKKIYNNDFIKYLIIFVLIVVLIVIGYKRF
;
A
#
# COMPACT_ATOMS: atom_id res chain seq x y z
N MET A 1 5.51 -19.77 -18.69
CA MET A 1 4.93 -19.24 -19.95
C MET A 1 3.40 -19.14 -19.93
N LEU A 2 2.66 -19.99 -19.19
CA LEU A 2 1.18 -19.87 -19.09
C LEU A 2 0.66 -18.67 -18.27
N ASN A 3 1.39 -18.20 -17.24
CA ASN A 3 0.94 -17.05 -16.43
C ASN A 3 1.06 -15.70 -17.14
N TYR A 4 2.03 -15.54 -18.05
CA TYR A 4 2.12 -14.34 -18.90
C TYR A 4 0.93 -14.23 -19.86
N LYS A 5 0.42 -15.35 -20.37
CA LYS A 5 -0.79 -15.35 -21.20
C LYS A 5 -2.02 -14.93 -20.39
N LYS A 6 -2.14 -15.30 -19.12
CA LYS A 6 -3.29 -14.94 -18.27
C LYS A 6 -3.35 -13.45 -17.94
N ASN A 7 -2.19 -12.82 -17.70
CA ASN A 7 -2.10 -11.38 -17.44
C ASN A 7 -2.23 -10.54 -18.71
N ILE A 8 -1.72 -11.02 -19.86
CA ILE A 8 -2.00 -10.39 -21.15
C ILE A 8 -3.48 -10.54 -21.51
N ILE A 9 -4.10 -11.70 -21.24
CA ILE A 9 -5.54 -11.87 -21.45
C ILE A 9 -6.33 -10.94 -20.53
N LEU A 10 -5.97 -10.78 -19.26
CA LEU A 10 -6.64 -9.86 -18.34
C LEU A 10 -6.44 -8.38 -18.74
N MET A 11 -5.24 -8.00 -19.17
CA MET A 11 -4.95 -6.64 -19.65
C MET A 11 -5.66 -6.36 -20.99
N VAL A 12 -5.68 -7.34 -21.90
CA VAL A 12 -6.47 -7.29 -23.13
C VAL A 12 -7.96 -7.26 -22.80
N PHE A 13 -8.44 -7.94 -21.76
CA PHE A 13 -9.82 -7.94 -21.31
C PHE A 13 -10.24 -6.61 -20.65
N ILE A 14 -9.34 -5.97 -19.89
CA ILE A 14 -9.54 -4.63 -19.30
C ILE A 14 -9.56 -3.57 -20.40
N ILE A 15 -8.65 -3.67 -21.37
CA ILE A 15 -8.67 -2.82 -22.58
C ILE A 15 -9.92 -3.14 -23.42
N PHE A 16 -10.35 -4.40 -23.54
CA PHE A 16 -11.57 -4.78 -24.25
C PHE A 16 -12.83 -4.25 -23.56
N ILE A 17 -12.91 -4.22 -22.24
CA ILE A 17 -14.03 -3.61 -21.49
C ILE A 17 -14.02 -2.09 -21.69
N PHE A 18 -12.83 -1.48 -21.78
CA PHE A 18 -12.66 -0.06 -22.14
C PHE A 18 -13.08 0.25 -23.59
N PHE A 19 -12.97 -0.71 -24.51
CA PHE A 19 -13.36 -0.55 -25.92
C PHE A 19 -14.80 -1.02 -26.23
N PHE A 20 -15.33 -2.03 -25.53
CA PHE A 20 -16.70 -2.54 -25.72
C PHE A 20 -17.76 -1.76 -24.96
N SER A 21 -17.38 -0.95 -23.97
CA SER A 21 -18.23 0.16 -23.52
C SER A 21 -18.48 1.20 -24.63
N PHE A 22 -17.76 1.12 -25.77
CA PHE A 22 -17.91 1.98 -26.94
C PHE A 22 -18.32 1.27 -28.25
N SER A 23 -18.69 -0.02 -28.24
CA SER A 23 -19.03 -0.69 -29.50
C SER A 23 -20.17 -1.72 -29.40
N GLN A 24 -21.36 -1.29 -28.98
CA GLN A 24 -22.63 -1.84 -29.49
C GLN A 24 -23.75 -0.81 -29.26
N VAL A 25 -23.78 0.24 -30.09
CA VAL A 25 -25.04 0.92 -30.43
C VAL A 25 -24.98 1.22 -31.92
N SER A 26 -25.93 0.64 -32.64
CA SER A 26 -26.24 0.94 -34.03
C SER A 26 -26.39 2.45 -34.23
N ALA A 27 -25.94 2.95 -35.38
CA ALA A 27 -26.15 4.32 -35.80
C ALA A 27 -27.65 4.67 -35.84
N GLU A 28 -28.17 5.24 -34.75
CA GLU A 28 -29.32 6.15 -34.63
C GLU A 28 -29.68 6.31 -33.14
N GLU A 29 -28.83 6.96 -32.36
CA GLU A 29 -29.27 7.75 -31.21
C GLU A 29 -28.19 8.79 -30.86
N ASN A 30 -28.34 9.96 -31.47
CA ASN A 30 -27.59 11.15 -31.11
C ASN A 30 -28.17 11.67 -29.77
N SER A 31 -27.69 11.16 -28.65
CA SER A 31 -27.90 11.78 -27.34
C SER A 31 -26.56 11.95 -26.64
N LEU A 32 -26.23 13.21 -26.33
CA LEU A 32 -24.94 13.70 -25.89
C LEU A 32 -24.41 12.92 -24.67
N HIS A 33 -23.22 12.32 -24.77
CA HIS A 33 -22.30 12.27 -23.63
C HIS A 33 -21.97 13.73 -23.26
N ASN A 34 -22.76 14.30 -22.35
CA ASN A 34 -22.57 15.69 -21.89
C ASN A 34 -21.29 15.75 -21.05
N ASN A 35 -20.15 15.94 -21.73
CA ASN A 35 -18.93 16.36 -21.09
C ASN A 35 -19.14 17.80 -20.61
N ILE A 36 -19.12 18.01 -19.31
CA ILE A 36 -19.29 19.34 -18.71
C ILE A 36 -17.95 19.76 -18.13
N SER A 37 -17.34 20.79 -18.72
CA SER A 37 -16.10 21.38 -18.20
C SER A 37 -16.41 22.53 -17.26
N ILE A 38 -15.80 22.54 -16.07
CA ILE A 38 -16.01 23.55 -15.05
C ILE A 38 -14.68 24.07 -14.48
N ASN A 39 -14.64 25.36 -14.15
CA ASN A 39 -13.53 25.96 -13.42
C ASN A 39 -13.80 25.97 -11.91
N ASN A 40 -12.80 26.38 -11.13
CA ASN A 40 -12.84 26.38 -9.67
C ASN A 40 -13.77 27.42 -9.02
N ASN A 41 -14.49 28.22 -9.80
CA ASN A 41 -15.58 29.08 -9.31
C ASN A 41 -16.96 28.38 -9.40
N SER A 42 -17.00 27.16 -9.96
CA SER A 42 -18.22 26.39 -10.16
C SER A 42 -18.39 25.34 -9.06
N SER A 43 -19.64 25.07 -8.66
CA SER A 43 -19.95 23.96 -7.75
C SER A 43 -19.93 22.62 -8.51
N ILE A 44 -19.18 21.68 -7.98
CA ILE A 44 -19.14 20.28 -8.41
C ILE A 44 -20.49 19.64 -8.13
N GLN A 45 -21.09 19.84 -6.94
CA GLN A 45 -22.40 19.26 -6.62
C GLN A 45 -23.49 19.69 -7.60
N LYS A 46 -23.55 21.00 -7.92
CA LYS A 46 -24.54 21.51 -8.87
C LYS A 46 -24.34 20.90 -10.25
N THR A 47 -23.09 20.67 -10.64
CA THR A 47 -22.76 20.03 -11.92
C THR A 47 -23.19 18.56 -11.94
N ILE A 48 -22.95 17.81 -10.86
CA ILE A 48 -23.43 16.41 -10.70
C ILE A 48 -24.95 16.33 -10.78
N ASN A 49 -25.65 17.25 -10.12
CA ASN A 49 -27.11 17.26 -10.12
C ASN A 49 -27.68 17.47 -11.54
N ASN A 50 -27.03 18.32 -12.33
CA ASN A 50 -27.44 18.64 -13.70
C ASN A 50 -26.91 17.65 -14.76
N SER A 51 -25.96 16.78 -14.40
CA SER A 51 -25.41 15.79 -15.33
C SER A 51 -26.36 14.59 -15.48
N LEU A 52 -26.32 14.00 -16.67
CA LEU A 52 -26.98 12.74 -16.96
C LEU A 52 -26.25 11.57 -16.27
N GLU A 53 -26.92 10.41 -16.21
CA GLU A 53 -26.30 9.13 -15.88
C GLU A 53 -25.11 8.86 -16.82
N ASN A 54 -24.00 8.35 -16.27
CA ASN A 54 -22.73 8.17 -17.00
C ASN A 54 -22.11 9.48 -17.53
N GLY A 55 -22.49 10.64 -16.97
CA GLY A 55 -21.91 11.93 -17.34
C GLY A 55 -20.42 12.03 -17.02
N ILE A 56 -19.72 12.92 -17.73
CA ILE A 56 -18.31 13.22 -17.52
C ILE A 56 -18.19 14.69 -17.11
N ILE A 57 -17.66 14.93 -15.91
CA ILE A 57 -17.33 16.25 -15.41
C ILE A 57 -15.81 16.43 -15.54
N ILE A 58 -15.42 17.48 -16.25
CA ILE A 58 -14.02 17.82 -16.48
C ILE A 58 -13.68 19.05 -15.64
N LEU A 59 -12.71 18.91 -14.74
CA LEU A 59 -12.21 19.98 -13.90
C LEU A 59 -11.03 20.66 -14.61
N GLU A 60 -11.12 21.98 -14.78
CA GLU A 60 -10.01 22.84 -15.18
C GLU A 60 -9.04 23.06 -14.00
N PRO A 61 -7.78 23.47 -14.24
CA PRO A 61 -6.82 23.75 -13.18
C PRO A 61 -7.37 24.72 -12.13
N GLY A 62 -7.26 24.37 -10.86
CA GLY A 62 -7.66 25.23 -9.75
C GLY A 62 -7.91 24.52 -8.43
N LEU A 63 -8.21 25.33 -7.42
CA LEU A 63 -8.59 24.91 -6.07
C LEU A 63 -10.11 25.00 -5.91
N TYR A 64 -10.78 23.85 -5.83
CA TYR A 64 -12.20 23.67 -5.61
C TYR A 64 -12.44 23.48 -4.11
N SER A 65 -13.09 24.45 -3.48
CA SER A 65 -13.29 24.47 -2.03
C SER A 65 -14.72 24.01 -1.73
N GLU A 66 -14.93 22.69 -1.70
CA GLU A 66 -16.27 22.07 -1.60
C GLU A 66 -16.18 20.71 -0.87
N SER A 67 -17.18 20.42 -0.05
CA SER A 67 -17.28 19.18 0.73
C SER A 67 -18.74 18.76 0.85
N GLY A 68 -18.98 17.51 1.25
CA GLY A 68 -20.31 16.91 1.37
C GLY A 68 -20.96 16.63 0.00
N ILE A 69 -20.15 16.39 -1.03
CA ILE A 69 -20.62 16.20 -2.39
C ILE A 69 -21.24 14.80 -2.53
N ILE A 70 -22.55 14.74 -2.73
CA ILE A 70 -23.32 13.52 -2.87
C ILE A 70 -23.33 13.05 -4.33
N ILE A 71 -23.00 11.76 -4.51
CA ILE A 71 -23.10 11.04 -5.78
C ILE A 71 -24.03 9.84 -5.60
N ASP A 72 -25.07 9.76 -6.42
CA ASP A 72 -26.08 8.70 -6.42
C ASP A 72 -26.21 7.98 -7.78
N LYS A 73 -25.39 8.37 -8.75
CA LYS A 73 -25.41 7.93 -10.15
C LYS A 73 -24.02 7.53 -10.63
N ASN A 74 -23.95 6.83 -11.76
CA ASN A 74 -22.70 6.61 -12.48
C ASN A 74 -22.16 7.94 -13.00
N ILE A 75 -20.89 8.22 -12.72
CA ILE A 75 -20.28 9.46 -13.15
C ILE A 75 -18.76 9.34 -13.22
N THR A 76 -18.15 10.10 -14.12
CA THR A 76 -16.70 10.33 -14.13
C THR A 76 -16.42 11.78 -13.77
N ILE A 77 -15.52 12.00 -12.81
CA ILE A 77 -14.99 13.31 -12.45
C ILE A 77 -13.49 13.26 -12.72
N MET A 78 -13.01 14.12 -13.61
CA MET A 78 -11.61 14.07 -14.03
C MET A 78 -10.97 15.45 -14.18
N GLY A 79 -9.71 15.57 -13.78
CA GLY A 79 -8.87 16.71 -14.11
C GLY A 79 -8.39 16.67 -15.56
N ASN A 80 -8.42 17.81 -16.26
CA ASN A 80 -7.87 17.93 -17.62
C ASN A 80 -6.37 18.24 -17.67
N SER A 81 -5.73 18.31 -16.51
CA SER A 81 -4.29 18.59 -16.36
C SER A 81 -3.67 17.65 -15.33
N SER A 82 -2.42 17.87 -14.93
CA SER A 82 -1.79 17.06 -13.90
C SER A 82 -2.53 17.20 -12.56
N ARG A 83 -2.59 16.12 -11.77
CA ARG A 83 -3.32 16.08 -10.49
C ARG A 83 -2.88 17.17 -9.50
N GLU A 84 -1.64 17.64 -9.59
CA GLU A 84 -1.09 18.70 -8.75
C GLU A 84 -1.76 20.07 -9.00
N ASN A 85 -2.41 20.24 -10.15
CA ASN A 85 -3.12 21.46 -10.52
C ASN A 85 -4.64 21.37 -10.31
N ILE A 86 -5.17 20.20 -9.92
CA ILE A 86 -6.61 19.95 -9.76
C ILE A 86 -6.85 19.54 -8.31
N ILE A 87 -7.13 20.52 -7.45
CA ILE A 87 -7.21 20.31 -6.00
C ILE A 87 -8.65 20.49 -5.55
N ILE A 88 -9.21 19.48 -4.88
CA ILE A 88 -10.48 19.57 -4.16
C ILE A 88 -10.17 19.60 -2.66
N ASP A 89 -10.46 20.71 -2.02
CA ASP A 89 -10.23 20.97 -0.61
C ASP A 89 -11.54 20.85 0.18
N GLY A 90 -11.59 19.87 1.07
CA GLY A 90 -12.73 19.62 1.96
C GLY A 90 -12.89 20.65 3.09
N ASN A 91 -11.93 21.58 3.24
CA ASN A 91 -11.90 22.64 4.26
C ASN A 91 -12.13 22.13 5.70
N TYR A 92 -11.70 20.90 5.99
CA TYR A 92 -11.92 20.24 7.28
C TYR A 92 -13.39 20.18 7.74
N SER A 93 -14.34 20.27 6.82
CA SER A 93 -15.75 20.50 7.15
C SER A 93 -16.63 19.26 7.05
N ASN A 94 -16.30 18.35 6.12
CA ASN A 94 -17.02 17.10 5.91
C ASN A 94 -16.15 16.10 5.12
N ASN A 95 -16.71 14.92 4.81
CA ASN A 95 -16.30 14.12 3.65
C ASN A 95 -16.20 15.02 2.42
N ILE A 96 -15.27 14.79 1.49
CA ILE A 96 -15.32 15.51 0.21
C ILE A 96 -16.47 14.94 -0.64
N PHE A 97 -16.49 13.62 -0.82
CA PHE A 97 -17.50 12.88 -1.57
C PHE A 97 -18.20 11.81 -0.72
N ILE A 98 -19.51 11.68 -0.92
CA ILE A 98 -20.38 10.69 -0.30
C ILE A 98 -21.15 9.95 -1.40
N ILE A 99 -20.88 8.65 -1.56
CA ILE A 99 -21.49 7.82 -2.59
C ILE A 99 -22.62 7.00 -1.97
N LYS A 100 -23.86 7.40 -2.27
CA LYS A 100 -25.11 6.89 -1.65
C LYS A 100 -25.85 5.84 -2.49
N SER A 101 -25.15 5.22 -3.44
CA SER A 101 -25.75 4.24 -4.35
C SER A 101 -24.92 2.98 -4.40
N ASN A 102 -25.57 1.85 -4.13
CA ASN A 102 -24.97 0.53 -4.15
C ASN A 102 -24.73 -0.03 -5.56
N ARG A 103 -25.08 0.74 -6.59
CA ARG A 103 -24.89 0.38 -8.01
C ARG A 103 -24.09 1.42 -8.78
N ALA A 104 -23.72 2.53 -8.14
CA ALA A 104 -22.97 3.59 -8.80
C ALA A 104 -21.55 3.13 -9.17
N TYR A 105 -21.13 3.47 -10.38
CA TYR A 105 -19.76 3.40 -10.88
C TYR A 105 -19.21 4.81 -10.92
N VAL A 106 -18.33 5.13 -9.96
CA VAL A 106 -17.78 6.48 -9.79
C VAL A 106 -16.30 6.46 -10.10
N ASN A 107 -15.88 7.24 -11.09
CA ASN A 107 -14.48 7.35 -11.51
C ASN A 107 -13.92 8.72 -11.10
N PHE A 108 -12.78 8.71 -10.42
CA PHE A 108 -11.99 9.88 -10.09
C PHE A 108 -10.62 9.78 -10.77
N ILE A 109 -10.28 10.76 -11.60
CA ILE A 109 -9.07 10.71 -12.44
C ILE A 109 -8.30 12.03 -12.37
N ASN A 110 -6.99 11.99 -12.12
CA ASN A 110 -6.12 13.18 -12.11
C ASN A 110 -6.54 14.27 -11.10
N ILE A 111 -6.89 13.89 -9.87
CA ILE A 111 -7.39 14.83 -8.84
C ILE A 111 -6.59 14.68 -7.54
N THR A 112 -6.31 15.80 -6.89
CA THR A 112 -5.79 15.83 -5.51
C THR A 112 -6.91 16.20 -4.54
N PHE A 113 -7.13 15.35 -3.54
CA PHE A 113 -8.12 15.49 -2.47
C PHE A 113 -7.40 15.85 -1.17
N ILE A 114 -7.70 17.02 -0.61
CA ILE A 114 -7.07 17.49 0.63
C ILE A 114 -8.09 17.86 1.70
N ASN A 115 -7.68 17.70 2.95
CA ASN A 115 -8.36 18.24 4.13
C ASN A 115 -9.83 17.86 4.25
N GLY A 116 -10.25 16.71 3.70
CA GLY A 116 -11.52 16.11 4.04
C GLY A 116 -11.51 15.72 5.52
N ARG A 117 -12.52 16.13 6.30
CA ARG A 117 -12.60 15.82 7.73
C ARG A 117 -14.03 15.56 8.14
N VAL A 118 -14.26 14.39 8.73
CA VAL A 118 -15.58 13.99 9.19
C VAL A 118 -15.53 13.36 10.58
N ASP A 119 -16.58 13.60 11.37
CA ASP A 119 -16.89 12.75 12.52
C ASP A 119 -17.70 11.53 12.04
N GLY A 120 -17.00 10.55 11.50
CA GLY A 120 -17.56 9.42 10.77
C GLY A 120 -16.50 8.67 9.97
N HIS A 121 -16.88 8.20 8.78
CA HIS A 121 -16.07 7.35 7.92
C HIS A 121 -15.62 8.09 6.65
N GLY A 122 -14.42 7.82 6.12
CA GLY A 122 -14.02 8.21 4.77
C GLY A 122 -13.70 9.69 4.57
N GLY A 123 -12.65 10.24 5.19
CA GLY A 123 -12.41 11.69 5.23
C GLY A 123 -12.47 12.40 3.87
N ALA A 124 -11.94 11.79 2.80
CA ALA A 124 -12.15 12.26 1.44
C ALA A 124 -13.38 11.62 0.79
N ILE A 125 -13.43 10.29 0.70
CA ILE A 125 -14.48 9.54 0.02
C ILE A 125 -15.09 8.55 1.00
N HIS A 126 -16.40 8.66 1.24
CA HIS A 126 -17.18 7.61 1.87
C HIS A 126 -18.12 6.97 0.84
N SER A 127 -18.08 5.64 0.74
CA SER A 127 -18.96 4.88 -0.13
C SER A 127 -19.75 3.85 0.68
N GLU A 128 -21.08 3.97 0.65
CA GLU A 128 -22.01 3.13 1.43
C GLU A 128 -22.27 1.75 0.81
N ALA A 129 -21.93 1.58 -0.48
CA ALA A 129 -21.92 0.30 -1.22
C ALA A 129 -21.52 0.44 -2.72
N GLY A 130 -20.92 1.56 -3.14
CA GLY A 130 -20.64 1.83 -4.55
C GLY A 130 -19.34 1.19 -5.07
N ASN A 131 -19.18 1.22 -6.40
CA ASN A 131 -17.94 0.88 -7.07
C ASN A 131 -17.13 2.17 -7.32
N VAL A 132 -15.97 2.28 -6.68
CA VAL A 132 -15.11 3.46 -6.71
C VAL A 132 -13.82 3.14 -7.45
N PHE A 133 -13.54 3.92 -8.48
CA PHE A 133 -12.34 3.80 -9.30
C PHE A 133 -11.53 5.08 -9.16
N VAL A 134 -10.30 4.93 -8.70
CA VAL A 134 -9.38 6.03 -8.43
C VAL A 134 -8.15 5.81 -9.30
N ASP A 135 -7.89 6.73 -10.22
CA ASP A 135 -6.74 6.64 -11.12
C ASP A 135 -5.94 7.94 -11.15
N ASN A 136 -4.64 7.82 -10.91
CA ASN A 136 -3.73 8.96 -10.90
C ASN A 136 -4.17 10.10 -9.96
N CYS A 137 -4.63 9.78 -8.76
CA CYS A 137 -5.11 10.74 -7.77
C CYS A 137 -4.15 10.85 -6.56
N ALA A 138 -4.34 11.87 -5.74
CA ALA A 138 -3.64 12.03 -4.47
C ALA A 138 -4.61 12.33 -3.32
N PHE A 139 -4.45 11.68 -2.18
CA PHE A 139 -5.24 11.88 -0.97
C PHE A 139 -4.30 12.32 0.15
N ILE A 140 -4.40 13.59 0.54
CA ILE A 140 -3.42 14.21 1.44
C ILE A 140 -4.14 14.80 2.65
N ASN A 141 -3.70 14.41 3.86
CA ASN A 141 -4.19 14.97 5.13
C ASN A 141 -5.71 14.89 5.30
N ASN A 142 -6.34 13.81 4.82
CA ASN A 142 -7.74 13.54 5.08
C ASN A 142 -7.90 12.81 6.42
N THR A 143 -8.97 13.12 7.14
CA THR A 143 -9.19 12.69 8.52
C THR A 143 -10.60 12.13 8.70
N ALA A 144 -10.72 10.95 9.29
CA ALA A 144 -11.98 10.37 9.73
C ALA A 144 -11.90 10.03 11.23
N SER A 145 -12.95 10.28 12.01
CA SER A 145 -12.97 9.87 13.42
C SER A 145 -13.14 8.35 13.61
N VAL A 146 -13.67 7.65 12.60
CA VAL A 146 -13.89 6.20 12.61
C VAL A 146 -12.93 5.52 11.63
N ASN A 147 -13.39 5.13 10.44
CA ASN A 147 -12.60 4.32 9.52
C ASN A 147 -12.26 5.07 8.23
N GLY A 148 -11.13 4.72 7.61
CA GLY A 148 -10.75 5.19 6.29
C GLY A 148 -10.44 6.69 6.30
N GLY A 149 -9.24 7.07 6.75
CA GLY A 149 -8.89 8.49 6.85
C GLY A 149 -9.03 9.23 5.53
N ALA A 150 -8.72 8.56 4.41
CA ALA A 150 -9.04 9.04 3.06
C ALA A 150 -10.30 8.39 2.50
N ILE A 151 -10.29 7.07 2.33
CA ILE A 151 -11.36 6.33 1.65
C ILE A 151 -11.94 5.28 2.59
N ASP A 152 -13.25 5.32 2.77
CA ASP A 152 -14.00 4.22 3.36
C ASP A 152 -14.94 3.64 2.29
N ASN A 153 -14.70 2.38 1.91
CA ASN A 153 -15.55 1.62 1.01
C ASN A 153 -16.28 0.54 1.82
N TYR A 154 -17.45 0.92 2.33
CA TYR A 154 -18.22 0.10 3.24
C TYR A 154 -19.39 -0.56 2.51
N GLY A 155 -19.41 -1.88 2.38
CA GLY A 155 -20.56 -2.61 1.83
C GLY A 155 -21.54 -3.04 2.92
N THR A 156 -22.67 -2.34 3.09
CA THR A 156 -23.72 -2.75 4.05
C THR A 156 -24.45 -4.02 3.59
N GLU A 157 -25.11 -3.96 2.44
CA GLU A 157 -25.99 -5.03 1.90
C GLU A 157 -25.41 -5.72 0.67
N THR A 158 -24.60 -5.01 -0.11
CA THR A 158 -23.95 -5.52 -1.33
C THR A 158 -22.45 -5.27 -1.26
N ALA A 159 -21.68 -6.18 -1.87
CA ALA A 159 -20.24 -6.03 -1.99
C ALA A 159 -19.92 -4.85 -2.94
N GLY A 160 -19.34 -3.78 -2.40
CA GLY A 160 -18.74 -2.72 -3.20
C GLY A 160 -17.45 -3.19 -3.89
N TYR A 161 -16.86 -2.30 -4.68
CA TYR A 161 -15.54 -2.52 -5.27
C TYR A 161 -14.71 -1.26 -5.16
N LEU A 162 -13.45 -1.39 -4.75
CA LEU A 162 -12.49 -0.31 -4.75
C LEU A 162 -11.33 -0.66 -5.68
N PHE A 163 -11.15 0.12 -6.73
CA PHE A 163 -9.99 0.07 -7.59
C PHE A 163 -9.15 1.34 -7.39
N VAL A 164 -7.87 1.15 -7.11
CA VAL A 164 -6.91 2.24 -6.93
C VAL A 164 -5.70 1.98 -7.81
N ASN A 165 -5.38 2.92 -8.69
CA ASN A 165 -4.21 2.84 -9.54
C ASN A 165 -3.41 4.14 -9.56
N ASN A 166 -2.09 4.02 -9.59
CA ASN A 166 -1.16 5.13 -9.79
C ASN A 166 -1.39 6.32 -8.83
N SER A 167 -1.81 6.03 -7.59
CA SER A 167 -2.33 7.04 -6.67
C SER A 167 -1.46 7.18 -5.41
N LEU A 168 -1.59 8.33 -4.75
CA LEU A 168 -0.83 8.68 -3.54
C LEU A 168 -1.77 8.83 -2.33
N PHE A 169 -1.37 8.28 -1.18
CA PHE A 169 -2.07 8.44 0.10
C PHE A 169 -1.06 8.90 1.15
N ILE A 170 -1.12 10.17 1.54
CA ILE A 170 -0.10 10.82 2.36
C ILE A 170 -0.72 11.47 3.58
N GLY A 171 -0.25 11.12 4.78
CA GLY A 171 -0.64 11.82 6.01
C GLY A 171 -2.12 11.69 6.38
N ASN A 172 -2.81 10.65 5.91
CA ASN A 172 -4.22 10.45 6.24
C ASN A 172 -4.35 9.80 7.63
N TYR A 173 -5.41 10.17 8.35
CA TYR A 173 -5.63 9.75 9.73
C TYR A 173 -7.03 9.15 9.92
N ALA A 174 -7.09 7.99 10.59
CA ALA A 174 -8.33 7.40 11.08
C ALA A 174 -8.30 7.27 12.60
N GLY A 175 -9.35 7.75 13.27
CA GLY A 175 -9.51 7.63 14.72
C GLY A 175 -9.81 6.20 15.19
N HIS A 176 -10.00 5.27 14.26
CA HIS A 176 -10.17 3.85 14.53
C HIS A 176 -9.32 3.03 13.55
N ASP A 177 -9.81 2.71 12.35
CA ASP A 177 -9.11 1.77 11.47
C ASP A 177 -8.84 2.29 10.04
N GLY A 178 -7.74 1.83 9.43
CA GLY A 178 -7.39 2.13 8.04
C GLY A 178 -7.04 3.60 7.86
N GLY A 179 -5.82 3.99 8.24
CA GLY A 179 -5.40 5.39 8.25
C GLY A 179 -5.58 6.08 6.89
N ALA A 180 -5.41 5.33 5.79
CA ALA A 180 -5.80 5.77 4.45
C ALA A 180 -7.12 5.12 4.00
N ILE A 181 -7.16 3.79 3.94
CA ILE A 181 -8.25 3.05 3.29
C ILE A 181 -8.83 2.01 4.24
N THR A 182 -10.16 1.98 4.36
CA THR A 182 -10.88 0.84 4.92
C THR A 182 -11.84 0.26 3.91
N THR A 183 -11.88 -1.06 3.82
CA THR A 183 -12.83 -1.79 2.98
C THR A 183 -13.57 -2.88 3.76
N TYR A 184 -14.88 -2.94 3.55
CA TYR A 184 -15.77 -3.92 4.21
C TYR A 184 -16.67 -4.60 3.17
N ARG A 185 -16.65 -5.94 3.13
CA ARG A 185 -17.40 -6.80 2.19
C ARG A 185 -17.17 -6.54 0.68
N GLY A 186 -16.34 -5.58 0.29
CA GLY A 186 -15.98 -5.28 -1.09
C GLY A 186 -14.59 -5.80 -1.48
N ASN A 187 -14.41 -6.14 -2.76
CA ASN A 187 -13.07 -6.45 -3.27
C ASN A 187 -12.28 -5.15 -3.47
N THR A 188 -10.98 -5.23 -3.21
CA THR A 188 -10.07 -4.09 -3.26
C THR A 188 -8.86 -4.46 -4.08
N ASP A 189 -8.66 -3.77 -5.19
CA ASP A 189 -7.48 -3.94 -6.03
C ASP A 189 -6.68 -2.65 -6.12
N ILE A 190 -5.42 -2.72 -5.70
CA ILE A 190 -4.52 -1.57 -5.60
C ILE A 190 -3.26 -1.85 -6.42
N TYR A 191 -3.00 -0.96 -7.37
CA TYR A 191 -1.88 -1.05 -8.29
C TYR A 191 -1.05 0.22 -8.26
N ASN A 192 0.27 0.08 -8.38
CA ASN A 192 1.17 1.20 -8.72
C ASN A 192 1.05 2.41 -7.77
N SER A 193 0.68 2.19 -6.50
CA SER A 193 0.27 3.25 -5.58
C SER A 193 1.19 3.34 -4.36
N ILE A 194 1.19 4.51 -3.72
CA ILE A 194 2.12 4.86 -2.65
C ILE A 194 1.34 5.33 -1.41
N PHE A 195 1.67 4.77 -0.25
CA PHE A 195 1.08 5.06 1.06
C PHE A 195 2.18 5.51 2.03
N VAL A 196 2.13 6.77 2.46
CA VAL A 196 3.17 7.38 3.29
C VAL A 196 2.56 8.07 4.51
N ASN A 197 3.12 7.82 5.70
CA ASN A 197 2.74 8.52 6.93
C ASN A 197 1.23 8.45 7.24
N ASN A 198 0.55 7.39 6.84
CA ASN A 198 -0.85 7.20 7.23
C ASN A 198 -0.90 6.60 8.64
N HIS A 199 -1.88 7.05 9.43
CA HIS A 199 -2.01 6.67 10.83
C HIS A 199 -3.42 6.20 11.15
N ALA A 200 -3.52 4.99 11.72
CA ALA A 200 -4.74 4.52 12.36
C ALA A 200 -4.53 4.44 13.88
N LYS A 201 -5.47 4.97 14.65
CA LYS A 201 -5.43 4.86 16.11
C LYS A 201 -5.66 3.44 16.63
N ARG A 202 -6.10 2.51 15.77
CA ARG A 202 -6.28 1.10 16.14
C ARG A 202 -5.54 0.18 15.16
N ASP A 203 -6.16 -0.16 14.04
CA ASP A 203 -5.61 -1.17 13.13
C ASP A 203 -5.40 -0.67 11.70
N GLY A 204 -4.35 -1.16 11.05
CA GLY A 204 -4.10 -0.93 9.63
C GLY A 204 -3.67 0.50 9.37
N GLY A 205 -2.42 0.83 9.68
CA GLY A 205 -1.95 2.22 9.61
C GLY A 205 -2.14 2.86 8.24
N ALA A 206 -2.04 2.07 7.16
CA ALA A 206 -2.49 2.48 5.83
C ALA A 206 -3.85 1.87 5.48
N ILE A 207 -3.94 0.54 5.47
CA ILE A 207 -5.11 -0.16 4.91
C ILE A 207 -5.65 -1.19 5.87
N ARG A 208 -6.98 -1.19 6.02
CA ARG A 208 -7.74 -2.28 6.62
C ARG A 208 -8.62 -2.98 5.60
N GLY A 209 -8.44 -4.30 5.50
CA GLY A 209 -9.34 -5.19 4.77
C GLY A 209 -10.14 -6.07 5.73
N GLU A 210 -11.47 -5.91 5.77
CA GLU A 210 -12.36 -6.63 6.69
C GLU A 210 -12.98 -7.89 6.07
N ILE A 211 -13.94 -8.50 6.78
CA ILE A 211 -14.59 -9.78 6.45
C ILE A 211 -15.12 -9.80 5.00
N TYR A 212 -14.95 -10.94 4.33
CA TYR A 212 -15.43 -11.21 2.96
C TYR A 212 -14.86 -10.28 1.89
N THR A 213 -13.70 -9.67 2.14
CA THR A 213 -12.95 -8.91 1.13
C THR A 213 -11.83 -9.75 0.52
N ASN A 214 -11.48 -9.46 -0.73
CA ASN A 214 -10.17 -9.81 -1.29
C ASN A 214 -9.39 -8.50 -1.48
N THR A 215 -8.26 -8.35 -0.81
CA THR A 215 -7.37 -7.19 -0.94
C THR A 215 -6.15 -7.58 -1.75
N ASN A 216 -6.10 -7.21 -3.03
CA ASN A 216 -4.94 -7.45 -3.88
C ASN A 216 -4.14 -6.18 -4.06
N ILE A 217 -2.85 -6.26 -3.74
CA ILE A 217 -1.89 -5.16 -3.74
C ILE A 217 -0.75 -5.58 -4.65
N TYR A 218 -0.61 -4.89 -5.76
CA TYR A 218 0.46 -5.12 -6.71
C TYR A 218 1.24 -3.85 -6.87
N ASN A 219 2.56 -3.98 -6.96
CA ASN A 219 3.35 -2.86 -7.42
C ASN A 219 3.14 -1.61 -6.51
N CYS A 220 3.16 -1.76 -5.19
CA CYS A 220 2.87 -0.64 -4.27
C CYS A 220 4.02 -0.37 -3.29
N SER A 221 4.01 0.82 -2.68
CA SER A 221 4.94 1.22 -1.64
C SER A 221 4.19 1.67 -0.38
N PHE A 222 4.60 1.15 0.78
CA PHE A 222 4.08 1.51 2.11
C PHE A 222 5.26 1.96 2.96
N ASP A 223 5.35 3.25 3.23
CA ASP A 223 6.47 3.85 3.95
C ASP A 223 6.00 4.61 5.18
N ASN A 224 6.56 4.26 6.34
CA ASN A 224 6.31 4.94 7.61
C ASN A 224 4.82 5.07 7.97
N ASN A 225 4.03 4.03 7.69
CA ASN A 225 2.65 3.96 8.16
C ASN A 225 2.62 3.37 9.57
N TYR A 226 1.67 3.85 10.37
CA TYR A 226 1.64 3.57 11.81
C TYR A 226 0.24 3.18 12.28
N ALA A 227 0.17 2.14 13.12
CA ALA A 227 -1.04 1.75 13.83
C ALA A 227 -0.73 1.65 15.33
N ASP A 228 -1.58 2.24 16.19
CA ASP A 228 -1.34 2.15 17.65
C ASP A 228 -1.48 0.70 18.15
N GLU A 229 -2.27 -0.15 17.48
CA GLU A 229 -2.44 -1.55 17.86
C GLU A 229 -1.84 -2.50 16.82
N TRP A 230 -2.51 -2.77 15.70
CA TRP A 230 -2.18 -3.91 14.83
C TRP A 230 -2.00 -3.55 13.36
N GLY A 231 -1.00 -4.15 12.71
CA GLY A 231 -0.76 -4.01 11.27
C GLY A 231 -0.31 -2.60 10.89
N GLY A 232 0.98 -2.29 11.06
CA GLY A 232 1.48 -0.93 10.89
C GLY A 232 1.24 -0.36 9.49
N ALA A 233 1.28 -1.20 8.45
CA ALA A 233 0.75 -0.84 7.14
C ALA A 233 -0.63 -1.48 6.90
N LEU A 234 -0.70 -2.80 7.02
CA LEU A 234 -1.85 -3.58 6.60
C LEU A 234 -2.44 -4.39 7.75
N TYR A 235 -3.75 -4.28 7.90
CA TYR A 235 -4.53 -5.15 8.77
C TYR A 235 -5.57 -5.93 7.95
N ILE A 236 -5.34 -7.23 7.79
CA ILE A 236 -6.14 -8.13 6.94
C ILE A 236 -6.90 -9.10 7.84
N TRP A 237 -8.14 -8.75 8.16
CA TRP A 237 -9.00 -9.51 9.07
C TRP A 237 -10.00 -10.39 8.32
N THR A 238 -9.82 -11.70 8.44
CA THR A 238 -10.73 -12.72 7.86
C THR A 238 -11.01 -12.49 6.37
N SER A 239 -10.02 -11.91 5.69
CA SER A 239 -10.02 -11.54 4.28
C SER A 239 -8.82 -12.16 3.58
N ASN A 240 -8.99 -12.42 2.29
CA ASN A 240 -7.87 -12.91 1.51
C ASN A 240 -7.03 -11.72 1.06
N SER A 241 -5.71 -11.89 1.02
CA SER A 241 -4.83 -10.91 0.40
C SER A 241 -3.80 -11.54 -0.53
N THR A 242 -3.50 -10.81 -1.59
CA THR A 242 -2.35 -11.07 -2.46
C THR A 242 -1.52 -9.80 -2.52
N ILE A 243 -0.27 -9.88 -2.08
CA ILE A 243 0.69 -8.79 -2.09
C ILE A 243 1.83 -9.22 -3.01
N GLN A 244 2.11 -8.44 -4.06
CA GLN A 244 3.17 -8.79 -4.99
C GLN A 244 3.94 -7.57 -5.47
N ASN A 245 5.25 -7.72 -5.69
CA ASN A 245 6.14 -6.66 -6.21
C ASN A 245 6.01 -5.34 -5.41
N SER A 246 5.83 -5.45 -4.10
CA SER A 246 5.54 -4.30 -3.24
C SER A 246 6.64 -4.09 -2.20
N THR A 247 6.74 -2.87 -1.66
CA THR A 247 7.75 -2.51 -0.66
C THR A 247 7.08 -1.98 0.60
N PHE A 248 7.52 -2.47 1.76
CA PHE A 248 7.07 -2.05 3.08
C PHE A 248 8.29 -1.61 3.90
N THR A 249 8.42 -0.31 4.11
CA THR A 249 9.53 0.32 4.80
C THR A 249 9.07 1.07 6.03
N ASN A 250 9.78 0.91 7.15
CA ASN A 250 9.59 1.72 8.36
C ASN A 250 8.15 1.69 8.94
N ASN A 251 7.34 0.69 8.62
CA ASN A 251 5.99 0.63 9.17
C ASN A 251 6.03 0.10 10.61
N ASN A 252 5.17 0.65 11.46
CA ASN A 252 5.17 0.33 12.88
C ASN A 252 3.77 0.02 13.40
N ALA A 253 3.66 -1.03 14.21
CA ALA A 253 2.46 -1.32 14.99
C ALA A 253 2.81 -1.29 16.47
N GLY A 254 1.95 -0.74 17.33
CA GLY A 254 2.20 -0.74 18.77
C GLY A 254 2.26 -2.14 19.36
N THR A 255 1.48 -3.09 18.84
CA THR A 255 1.37 -4.46 19.42
C THR A 255 1.69 -5.56 18.42
N TYR A 256 0.95 -5.70 17.31
CA TYR A 256 1.04 -6.90 16.46
C TYR A 256 1.29 -6.58 15.00
N GLY A 257 2.33 -7.15 14.40
CA GLY A 257 2.55 -7.13 12.95
C GLY A 257 3.01 -5.77 12.46
N GLY A 258 4.32 -5.50 12.52
CA GLY A 258 4.87 -4.18 12.23
C GLY A 258 4.58 -3.69 10.82
N ALA A 259 4.63 -4.58 9.82
CA ALA A 259 4.08 -4.28 8.51
C ALA A 259 2.65 -4.83 8.36
N ILE A 260 2.46 -6.12 8.67
CA ILE A 260 1.24 -6.85 8.31
C ILE A 260 0.68 -7.58 9.54
N PHE A 261 -0.61 -7.42 9.77
CA PHE A 261 -1.39 -8.37 10.55
C PHE A 261 -2.29 -9.15 9.61
N THR A 262 -2.39 -10.48 9.78
CA THR A 262 -3.32 -11.29 9.00
C THR A 262 -3.96 -12.44 9.77
N SER A 263 -5.20 -12.77 9.40
CA SER A 263 -5.93 -13.88 9.98
C SER A 263 -6.59 -14.87 9.01
N ALA A 264 -6.22 -14.84 7.73
CA ALA A 264 -6.76 -15.71 6.69
C ALA A 264 -5.72 -15.91 5.57
N LYS A 265 -6.15 -16.22 4.35
CA LYS A 265 -5.23 -16.44 3.23
C LYS A 265 -4.46 -15.16 2.90
N THR A 266 -3.14 -15.22 2.97
CA THR A 266 -2.26 -14.10 2.62
C THR A 266 -1.07 -14.62 1.82
N ILE A 267 -0.99 -14.18 0.57
CA ILE A 267 0.11 -14.54 -0.34
C ILE A 267 0.97 -13.31 -0.55
N VAL A 268 2.26 -13.40 -0.23
CA VAL A 268 3.24 -12.33 -0.39
C VAL A 268 4.39 -12.80 -1.27
N LYS A 269 4.59 -12.11 -2.41
CA LYS A 269 5.59 -12.53 -3.40
C LYS A 269 6.42 -11.37 -3.93
N ASP A 270 7.67 -11.66 -4.30
CA ASP A 270 8.51 -10.73 -5.05
C ASP A 270 8.63 -9.34 -4.37
N SER A 271 8.51 -9.28 -3.04
CA SER A 271 8.33 -8.04 -2.28
C SER A 271 9.50 -7.77 -1.33
N ILE A 272 9.60 -6.52 -0.85
CA ILE A 272 10.66 -6.06 0.04
C ILE A 272 10.04 -5.57 1.35
N PHE A 273 10.60 -6.01 2.47
CA PHE A 273 10.23 -5.58 3.81
C PHE A 273 11.48 -5.14 4.56
N PHE A 274 11.52 -3.86 4.93
CA PHE A 274 12.68 -3.25 5.55
C PHE A 274 12.29 -2.42 6.77
N ASN A 275 12.94 -2.67 7.91
CA ASN A 275 12.82 -1.83 9.09
C ASN A 275 11.39 -1.68 9.64
N ASN A 276 10.56 -2.72 9.53
CA ASN A 276 9.23 -2.70 10.13
C ASN A 276 9.30 -3.20 11.57
N SER A 277 8.44 -2.68 12.46
CA SER A 277 8.55 -2.98 13.90
C SER A 277 7.23 -3.12 14.63
N ALA A 278 7.19 -4.00 15.63
CA ALA A 278 6.06 -4.17 16.55
C ALA A 278 6.48 -4.80 17.88
N GLU A 279 5.58 -4.94 18.85
CA GLU A 279 5.85 -5.75 20.05
C GLU A 279 5.97 -7.25 19.70
N PHE A 280 5.10 -7.75 18.82
CA PHE A 280 5.14 -9.11 18.29
C PHE A 280 5.09 -9.13 16.75
N GLY A 281 6.07 -9.78 16.11
CA GLY A 281 6.15 -9.92 14.66
C GLY A 281 6.48 -8.59 13.97
N GLY A 282 7.76 -8.23 13.89
CA GLY A 282 8.19 -6.95 13.33
C GLY A 282 7.83 -6.82 11.85
N LEU A 283 7.86 -7.93 11.11
CA LEU A 283 7.31 -8.01 9.76
C LEU A 283 5.80 -8.32 9.83
N ILE A 284 5.45 -9.49 10.35
CA ILE A 284 4.10 -10.03 10.24
C ILE A 284 3.66 -10.75 11.51
N TYR A 285 2.41 -10.50 11.89
CA TYR A 285 1.69 -11.28 12.90
C TYR A 285 0.57 -12.11 12.25
N ILE A 286 0.54 -13.39 12.59
CA ILE A 286 -0.38 -14.37 12.00
C ILE A 286 -1.23 -15.01 13.10
N VAL A 287 -2.54 -15.02 12.91
CA VAL A 287 -3.44 -15.68 13.86
C VAL A 287 -4.67 -16.24 13.15
N GLN A 288 -5.08 -17.47 13.47
CA GLN A 288 -6.39 -17.94 13.00
C GLN A 288 -7.47 -17.38 13.93
N LYS A 289 -8.42 -16.61 13.40
CA LYS A 289 -9.52 -16.04 14.22
C LYS A 289 -10.80 -16.88 14.16
N LEU A 290 -11.02 -17.59 13.05
CA LEU A 290 -12.23 -18.37 12.78
C LEU A 290 -11.87 -19.75 12.21
N GLU A 291 -12.33 -20.83 12.85
CA GLU A 291 -12.05 -22.21 12.42
C GLU A 291 -12.55 -22.51 10.99
N ALA A 292 -13.67 -21.91 10.59
CA ALA A 292 -14.26 -22.09 9.27
C ALA A 292 -13.44 -21.45 8.13
N ILE A 293 -12.46 -20.59 8.46
CA ILE A 293 -11.60 -19.93 7.48
C ILE A 293 -10.21 -20.56 7.55
N PRO A 294 -9.79 -21.33 6.52
CA PRO A 294 -8.47 -21.94 6.51
C PRO A 294 -7.39 -20.85 6.40
N LEU A 295 -6.30 -21.05 7.14
CA LEU A 295 -5.14 -20.19 7.12
C LEU A 295 -4.21 -20.63 5.98
N ASN A 296 -3.99 -19.78 4.98
CA ASN A 296 -3.10 -20.07 3.84
C ASN A 296 -2.11 -18.92 3.64
N ILE A 297 -0.96 -19.02 4.32
CA ILE A 297 0.11 -18.05 4.30
C ILE A 297 1.23 -18.53 3.39
N ILE A 298 1.55 -17.76 2.36
CA ILE A 298 2.63 -18.08 1.43
C ILE A 298 3.50 -16.85 1.23
N PHE A 299 4.72 -16.89 1.73
CA PHE A 299 5.77 -15.92 1.44
C PHE A 299 6.78 -16.57 0.51
N ASN A 300 7.03 -15.99 -0.66
CA ASN A 300 7.98 -16.55 -1.61
C ASN A 300 8.69 -15.46 -2.43
N ASN A 301 10.01 -15.57 -2.55
CA ASN A 301 10.87 -14.64 -3.29
C ASN A 301 10.84 -13.20 -2.73
N ASN A 302 10.77 -13.05 -1.41
CA ASN A 302 10.82 -11.75 -0.75
C ASN A 302 12.21 -11.46 -0.18
N LEU A 303 12.53 -10.17 -0.01
CA LEU A 303 13.68 -9.68 0.73
C LEU A 303 13.19 -9.05 2.03
N ILE A 304 13.63 -9.59 3.17
CA ILE A 304 13.16 -9.26 4.51
C ILE A 304 14.39 -8.87 5.31
N ILE A 305 14.50 -7.61 5.74
CA ILE A 305 15.70 -7.07 6.36
C ILE A 305 15.32 -6.15 7.52
N ASN A 306 16.03 -6.28 8.64
CA ASN A 306 15.96 -5.36 9.78
C ASN A 306 14.56 -5.15 10.36
N ASN A 307 13.62 -6.09 10.20
CA ASN A 307 12.37 -5.98 10.96
C ASN A 307 12.62 -6.45 12.39
N SER A 308 11.97 -5.79 13.35
CA SER A 308 12.27 -5.98 14.76
C SER A 308 11.01 -6.10 15.59
N ALA A 309 10.99 -7.06 16.51
CA ALA A 309 10.00 -7.14 17.55
C ALA A 309 10.60 -7.60 18.88
N ALA A 310 9.90 -7.33 19.98
CA ALA A 310 10.27 -7.88 21.28
C ALA A 310 10.07 -9.40 21.31
N HIS A 311 9.13 -9.91 20.48
CA HIS A 311 8.77 -11.31 20.36
C HIS A 311 8.57 -11.71 18.90
N GLY A 312 9.28 -12.75 18.43
CA GLY A 312 9.22 -13.21 17.04
C GLY A 312 9.67 -12.13 16.04
N ASP A 313 10.98 -11.80 16.07
CA ASP A 313 11.65 -10.69 15.36
C ASP A 313 10.96 -10.26 14.05
N ASP A 314 10.93 -11.14 13.04
CA ASP A 314 10.20 -10.91 11.80
C ASP A 314 8.77 -11.47 11.86
N VAL A 315 8.63 -12.78 12.10
CA VAL A 315 7.34 -13.49 12.04
C VAL A 315 6.92 -13.89 13.45
N TYR A 316 5.69 -13.53 13.82
CA TYR A 316 5.06 -14.04 15.03
C TYR A 316 3.74 -14.76 14.73
N MET A 317 3.54 -15.90 15.40
CA MET A 317 2.36 -16.74 15.29
C MET A 317 1.60 -16.75 16.61
N GLY A 318 0.39 -16.20 16.59
CA GLY A 318 -0.45 -15.99 17.78
C GLY A 318 -1.03 -17.25 18.40
N ASN A 319 -1.36 -17.18 19.69
CA ASN A 319 -1.86 -18.32 20.48
C ASN A 319 -3.21 -18.88 20.01
N ALA A 320 -4.00 -18.10 19.26
CA ALA A 320 -5.29 -18.54 18.73
C ALA A 320 -5.17 -19.35 17.42
N ILE A 321 -3.98 -19.85 17.08
CA ILE A 321 -3.83 -20.94 16.10
C ILE A 321 -4.34 -22.22 16.78
N TYR A 322 -5.65 -22.29 16.99
CA TYR A 322 -6.36 -23.31 17.80
C TYR A 322 -6.33 -24.72 17.19
N VAL A 323 -5.79 -24.85 15.99
CA VAL A 323 -5.68 -26.14 15.34
C VAL A 323 -4.23 -26.29 14.95
N GLU A 324 -3.50 -27.13 15.69
CA GLU A 324 -2.35 -27.82 15.14
C GLU A 324 -2.81 -28.47 13.82
N TYR A 325 -2.57 -27.78 12.71
CA TYR A 325 -2.66 -28.33 11.37
C TYR A 325 -3.98 -29.05 11.07
N SER A 326 -5.08 -28.29 10.94
CA SER A 326 -6.10 -28.72 9.97
C SER A 326 -5.36 -29.04 8.67
N ALA A 327 -5.63 -30.19 8.04
CA ALA A 327 -4.98 -30.57 6.78
C ALA A 327 -5.17 -29.53 5.66
N SER A 328 -6.07 -28.55 5.84
CA SER A 328 -6.30 -27.43 4.94
C SER A 328 -5.43 -26.19 5.19
N ASN A 329 -4.75 -26.06 6.34
CA ASN A 329 -3.88 -24.92 6.62
C ASN A 329 -2.54 -25.08 5.90
N ILE A 330 -2.08 -24.01 5.25
CA ILE A 330 -0.81 -23.97 4.53
C ILE A 330 -0.03 -22.77 5.06
N ILE A 331 1.18 -23.01 5.57
CA ILE A 331 2.10 -21.94 5.97
C ILE A 331 3.43 -22.26 5.31
N ASN A 332 3.87 -21.39 4.39
CA ASN A 332 5.11 -21.55 3.65
C ASN A 332 5.87 -20.22 3.62
N PHE A 333 7.12 -20.27 4.09
CA PHE A 333 8.07 -19.17 4.14
C PHE A 333 9.38 -19.52 3.39
N GLU A 334 9.36 -20.55 2.55
CA GLU A 334 10.49 -21.00 1.76
C GLU A 334 10.83 -19.96 0.67
N ASN A 335 12.09 -19.96 0.24
CA ASN A 335 12.60 -19.11 -0.85
C ASN A 335 12.49 -17.60 -0.57
N ASN A 336 12.68 -17.17 0.68
CA ASN A 336 12.85 -15.75 1.02
C ASN A 336 14.28 -15.48 1.51
N ASP A 337 14.75 -14.26 1.30
CA ASP A 337 16.00 -13.76 1.88
C ASP A 337 15.69 -13.00 3.17
N TRP A 338 16.18 -13.50 4.31
CA TRP A 338 15.89 -12.97 5.64
C TRP A 338 16.91 -11.95 6.14
N GLY A 339 17.85 -11.53 5.28
CA GLY A 339 18.70 -10.34 5.47
C GLY A 339 19.78 -10.43 6.55
N THR A 340 19.46 -11.02 7.70
CA THR A 340 20.31 -11.09 8.91
C THR A 340 21.47 -12.07 8.79
N ASP A 341 21.42 -13.01 7.83
CA ASP A 341 22.47 -14.00 7.56
C ASP A 341 23.21 -13.78 6.22
N ASN A 342 23.02 -12.62 5.57
CA ASN A 342 23.53 -12.37 4.23
C ASN A 342 24.35 -11.08 4.11
N PRO A 343 25.69 -11.14 4.20
CA PRO A 343 26.57 -9.96 4.05
C PRO A 343 26.56 -9.36 2.63
N GLU A 344 25.85 -9.98 1.68
CA GLU A 344 25.70 -9.53 0.30
C GLU A 344 24.25 -9.12 -0.01
N TRP A 345 23.43 -8.83 1.01
CA TRP A 345 22.04 -8.41 0.82
C TRP A 345 21.93 -7.18 -0.09
N GLU A 346 22.89 -6.25 -0.02
CA GLU A 346 22.97 -5.09 -0.93
C GLU A 346 23.17 -5.54 -2.38
N LYS A 347 24.05 -6.52 -2.65
CA LYS A 347 24.22 -7.05 -4.00
C LYS A 347 22.96 -7.79 -4.46
N ARG A 348 22.30 -8.56 -3.60
CA ARG A 348 21.02 -9.23 -3.93
C ARG A 348 19.88 -8.26 -4.13
N PHE A 349 19.87 -7.13 -3.42
CA PHE A 349 19.00 -6.00 -3.72
C PHE A 349 19.19 -5.51 -5.16
N PHE A 350 20.39 -5.60 -5.75
CA PHE A 350 20.64 -5.23 -7.15
C PHE A 350 20.61 -6.40 -8.16
N THR A 351 20.79 -7.65 -7.72
CA THR A 351 20.93 -8.84 -8.59
C THR A 351 19.75 -9.81 -8.55
N ASN A 352 18.87 -9.74 -7.55
CA ASN A 352 17.65 -10.55 -7.57
C ASN A 352 16.81 -10.10 -8.77
N ASN A 353 16.47 -11.06 -9.63
CA ASN A 353 15.57 -10.89 -10.76
C ASN A 353 14.12 -10.70 -10.27
N PHE A 354 13.88 -9.71 -9.41
CA PHE A 354 12.54 -9.21 -9.16
C PHE A 354 11.97 -8.83 -10.52
N THR A 355 11.03 -9.64 -11.01
CA THR A 355 10.54 -9.55 -12.39
C THR A 355 9.94 -8.17 -12.70
N ASN A 356 9.49 -7.46 -11.66
CA ASN A 356 9.15 -6.05 -11.67
C ASN A 356 9.74 -5.37 -10.43
N PHE A 357 11.00 -4.96 -10.49
CA PHE A 357 11.58 -4.19 -9.38
C PHE A 357 10.80 -2.87 -9.21
N PRO A 358 10.41 -2.48 -7.99
CA PRO A 358 9.83 -1.16 -7.68
C PRO A 358 10.81 0.02 -7.89
N LYS A 359 11.75 -0.05 -8.85
CA LYS A 359 12.81 0.95 -9.09
C LYS A 359 12.24 2.32 -9.38
N ASN A 360 11.03 2.38 -9.94
CA ASN A 360 10.39 3.65 -10.25
C ASN A 360 9.90 4.35 -8.96
N TRP A 361 9.32 3.66 -7.97
CA TRP A 361 8.75 4.33 -6.78
C TRP A 361 9.76 4.73 -5.71
N ILE A 362 10.85 3.98 -5.51
CA ILE A 362 11.94 4.43 -4.61
C ILE A 362 12.51 5.75 -5.13
N LYS A 363 12.53 5.93 -6.46
CA LYS A 363 12.86 7.20 -7.10
C LYS A 363 11.74 8.23 -6.92
N THR A 364 10.47 7.87 -7.15
CA THR A 364 9.32 8.79 -7.01
C THR A 364 9.15 9.34 -5.59
N VAL A 365 9.33 8.55 -4.53
CA VAL A 365 9.24 9.08 -3.15
C VAL A 365 10.35 10.11 -2.94
N LYS A 366 11.62 9.79 -3.25
CA LYS A 366 12.72 10.78 -3.17
C LYS A 366 12.54 11.99 -4.09
N ASP A 367 11.97 11.81 -5.28
CA ASP A 367 11.74 12.88 -6.26
C ASP A 367 10.52 13.76 -5.89
N ILE A 368 9.48 13.19 -5.28
CA ILE A 368 8.36 13.92 -4.65
C ILE A 368 8.87 14.70 -3.42
N LEU A 369 9.80 14.11 -2.67
CA LEU A 369 10.42 14.69 -1.48
C LEU A 369 11.57 15.69 -1.81
N ASN A 370 12.14 15.67 -3.01
CA ASN A 370 13.19 16.58 -3.50
C ASN A 370 12.91 17.04 -4.94
N PRO A 371 12.10 18.10 -5.14
CA PRO A 371 11.82 18.63 -6.48
C PRO A 371 13.03 19.36 -7.13
N SER A 372 14.22 19.37 -6.52
CA SER A 372 15.37 20.18 -6.95
C SER A 372 16.32 19.54 -7.97
N ASN A 373 16.08 18.29 -8.40
CA ASN A 373 17.01 17.59 -9.30
C ASN A 373 16.59 17.50 -10.79
N ASN A 374 15.58 18.25 -11.22
CA ASN A 374 15.40 18.54 -12.65
C ASN A 374 16.01 19.90 -12.97
N THR A 375 17.18 19.87 -13.59
CA THR A 375 17.88 21.05 -14.11
C THR A 375 17.04 21.75 -15.19
N THR A 376 16.74 23.02 -14.91
CA THR A 376 16.29 24.18 -15.75
C THR A 376 14.78 24.49 -15.83
N PRO A 377 14.37 25.78 -15.73
CA PRO A 377 14.59 26.72 -14.63
C PRO A 377 13.25 27.25 -14.08
N TYR A 378 12.94 27.01 -12.80
CA TYR A 378 11.82 27.67 -12.10
C TYR A 378 12.25 28.25 -10.75
N GLN A 379 13.53 28.65 -10.64
CA GLN A 379 14.08 29.33 -9.45
C GLN A 379 14.08 30.86 -9.53
N GLU A 380 13.63 31.48 -10.62
CA GLU A 380 13.58 32.95 -10.71
C GLU A 380 12.16 33.48 -10.95
N LYS A 381 11.34 33.40 -9.90
CA LYS A 381 10.30 34.41 -9.58
C LYS A 381 9.68 34.15 -8.20
N ILE A 382 10.53 33.91 -7.19
CA ILE A 382 10.10 33.99 -5.79
C ILE A 382 10.27 35.45 -5.37
N ASN A 383 9.31 36.29 -5.77
CA ASN A 383 9.07 37.56 -5.09
C ASN A 383 7.83 37.40 -4.22
N GLN A 384 8.05 37.69 -2.94
CA GLN A 384 7.10 37.70 -1.84
C GLN A 384 5.81 38.44 -2.20
N THR A 385 4.69 37.72 -2.35
CA THR A 385 3.35 38.29 -2.13
C THR A 385 2.42 37.20 -1.58
N ASN A 386 1.74 37.55 -0.49
CA ASN A 386 0.76 36.77 0.29
C ASN A 386 -0.28 36.00 -0.56
N ASN A 387 0.10 34.84 -1.10
CA ASN A 387 -0.82 33.99 -1.84
C ASN A 387 -1.19 32.76 -0.99
N PRO A 388 -2.43 32.66 -0.49
CA PRO A 388 -2.87 31.59 0.40
C PRO A 388 -2.84 30.20 -0.25
N ILE A 389 -2.66 30.10 -1.58
CA ILE A 389 -2.55 28.83 -2.32
C ILE A 389 -1.17 28.17 -2.12
N PHE A 390 -0.10 28.96 -1.95
CA PHE A 390 1.26 28.43 -1.75
C PHE A 390 1.53 27.99 -0.32
N LYS A 391 0.74 28.48 0.64
CA LYS A 391 0.88 28.19 2.06
C LYS A 391 0.57 26.70 2.37
N PRO A 392 -0.56 26.10 1.91
CA PRO A 392 -0.84 24.68 2.06
C PRO A 392 0.22 23.76 1.43
N LEU A 393 0.70 24.07 0.23
CA LEU A 393 1.75 23.29 -0.45
C LEU A 393 3.10 23.40 0.25
N SER A 394 3.47 24.59 0.73
CA SER A 394 4.67 24.76 1.56
C SER A 394 4.53 24.12 2.93
N ASP A 395 3.32 24.10 3.51
CA ASP A 395 3.04 23.47 4.79
C ASP A 395 3.07 21.95 4.66
N ILE A 396 2.57 21.39 3.55
CA ILE A 396 2.74 19.98 3.16
C ILE A 396 4.23 19.66 2.99
N PHE A 397 4.97 20.48 2.24
CA PHE A 397 6.41 20.29 2.04
C PHE A 397 7.20 20.39 3.36
N ASN A 398 6.86 21.35 4.23
CA ASN A 398 7.50 21.53 5.54
C ASN A 398 7.14 20.42 6.53
N PHE A 399 5.88 19.97 6.58
CA PHE A 399 5.43 18.82 7.38
C PHE A 399 6.17 17.55 6.96
N ILE A 400 6.30 17.33 5.65
CA ILE A 400 7.03 16.21 5.08
C ILE A 400 8.55 16.32 5.40
N THR A 401 9.14 17.50 5.22
CA THR A 401 10.57 17.78 5.49
C THR A 401 10.93 17.59 6.97
N GLN A 402 10.11 18.11 7.90
CA GLN A 402 10.39 18.03 9.34
C GLN A 402 10.29 16.60 9.89
N ASN A 403 9.46 15.74 9.30
CA ASN A 403 9.31 14.36 9.74
C ASN A 403 10.26 13.37 9.03
N TYR A 404 10.80 13.67 7.83
CA TYR A 404 11.68 12.75 7.09
C TYR A 404 13.19 13.08 7.14
N LEU A 405 13.57 14.36 7.25
CA LEU A 405 15.00 14.75 7.17
C LEU A 405 15.68 14.83 8.55
N ASN A 406 14.91 14.87 9.64
CA ASN A 406 15.48 14.97 10.99
C ASN A 406 16.03 13.64 11.55
N GLU A 407 15.68 12.48 10.98
CA GLU A 407 16.23 11.18 11.41
C GLU A 407 17.49 10.73 10.63
N ASN A 408 17.86 11.43 9.56
CA ASN A 408 19.06 11.11 8.76
C ASN A 408 20.28 12.00 9.06
N ILE A 409 20.27 12.77 10.14
CA ILE A 409 21.46 13.46 10.67
C ILE A 409 21.53 13.24 12.18
N ASN A 410 22.03 12.07 12.59
CA ASN A 410 22.93 11.89 13.73
C ASN A 410 23.27 10.40 13.91
N ILE A 411 24.17 9.90 13.06
CA ILE A 411 25.05 8.81 13.47
C ILE A 411 26.39 9.46 13.88
N VAL A 412 26.83 9.13 15.10
CA VAL A 412 28.05 9.51 15.82
C VAL A 412 27.94 10.74 16.75
N SER A 413 27.53 10.53 18.01
CA SER A 413 28.47 10.56 19.16
C SER A 413 27.79 10.31 20.52
N ASN A 414 28.27 9.27 21.20
CA ASN A 414 28.36 8.98 22.63
C ASN A 414 27.40 9.59 23.69
N ASN A 415 26.98 8.66 24.55
CA ASN A 415 26.82 8.71 26.02
C ASN A 415 25.43 8.88 26.65
N THR A 416 25.02 7.75 27.25
CA THR A 416 24.46 7.56 28.61
C THR A 416 23.21 8.35 29.03
N ASN A 417 22.11 7.60 29.19
CA ASN A 417 21.15 7.60 30.31
C ASN A 417 19.70 7.54 29.83
N SER A 418 19.20 6.33 29.58
CA SER A 418 17.74 6.09 29.55
C SER A 418 17.27 5.68 30.95
N LYS A 419 16.83 6.66 31.74
CA LYS A 419 15.86 6.46 32.82
C LYS A 419 14.56 7.14 32.40
N SER A 420 13.49 6.37 32.20
CA SER A 420 12.27 6.40 33.02
C SER A 420 11.07 5.82 32.24
N VAL A 421 10.48 4.71 32.71
CA VAL A 421 9.19 4.63 33.45
C VAL A 421 7.99 4.50 32.49
N GLY A 422 7.07 3.54 32.60
CA GLY A 422 6.80 2.64 33.71
C GLY A 422 6.00 1.39 33.30
N PHE A 423 6.19 0.37 34.12
CA PHE A 423 5.40 -0.85 34.21
C PHE A 423 4.00 -0.56 34.75
N ASP A 424 2.98 -1.24 34.21
CA ASP A 424 2.07 -2.07 35.02
C ASP A 424 1.07 -2.82 34.12
N SER A 425 1.20 -4.14 34.01
CA SER A 425 0.08 -5.09 34.16
C SER A 425 0.56 -6.56 34.06
N LEU A 426 0.84 -7.09 35.25
CA LEU A 426 0.35 -8.38 35.78
C LEU A 426 0.15 -9.60 34.85
N LYS A 427 0.92 -10.63 35.21
CA LYS A 427 0.64 -12.08 35.12
C LYS A 427 0.67 -12.69 33.72
N ALA A 428 1.90 -12.97 33.26
CA ALA A 428 2.17 -14.04 32.32
C ALA A 428 1.68 -15.39 32.90
N GLN A 429 0.52 -15.86 32.46
CA GLN A 429 0.21 -17.28 32.46
C GLN A 429 1.17 -17.95 31.47
N LYS A 430 2.01 -18.85 31.98
CA LYS A 430 2.75 -19.83 31.15
C LYS A 430 1.73 -20.57 30.29
N GLN A 431 1.69 -20.32 28.99
CA GLN A 431 0.94 -21.14 28.04
C GLN A 431 1.53 -21.01 26.63
N ASN A 432 1.63 -22.16 25.96
CA ASN A 432 2.49 -22.44 24.81
C ASN A 432 2.25 -21.51 23.61
N SER A 433 3.16 -20.55 23.40
CA SER A 433 3.37 -19.90 22.12
C SER A 433 4.31 -20.77 21.27
N TYR A 434 3.98 -20.98 20.00
CA TYR A 434 4.91 -21.57 19.05
C TYR A 434 5.67 -20.44 18.39
N GLU A 435 6.81 -20.09 18.98
CA GLU A 435 7.82 -19.37 18.22
C GLU A 435 8.24 -20.30 17.09
N LEU A 436 7.85 -19.97 15.85
CA LEU A 436 8.38 -20.67 14.71
C LEU A 436 9.85 -20.25 14.66
N ASN A 437 10.70 -21.09 15.24
CA ASN A 437 12.13 -21.07 14.99
C ASN A 437 12.28 -21.38 13.49
N ILE A 438 12.04 -20.37 12.65
CA ILE A 438 12.54 -20.33 11.29
C ILE A 438 14.05 -20.34 11.52
N ASN A 439 14.57 -21.55 11.47
CA ASN A 439 15.89 -21.87 11.96
C ASN A 439 16.86 -20.83 11.37
N LYS A 440 17.40 -19.93 12.20
CA LYS A 440 18.55 -19.07 11.89
C LYS A 440 19.80 -19.92 11.58
N GLU A 441 19.66 -21.24 11.52
CA GLU A 441 20.54 -22.13 10.80
C GLU A 441 20.25 -22.10 9.30
N ALA A 442 20.77 -21.06 8.62
CA ALA A 442 21.39 -21.31 7.33
C ALA A 442 22.58 -22.25 7.57
N LYS A 443 22.29 -23.55 7.53
CA LYS A 443 23.23 -24.66 7.65
C LYS A 443 24.50 -24.33 6.85
N LYS A 444 25.62 -24.12 7.56
CA LYS A 444 26.94 -24.09 6.92
C LYS A 444 27.14 -25.41 6.17
N ILE A 445 27.33 -25.30 4.85
CA ILE A 445 28.43 -25.93 4.07
C ILE A 445 28.44 -27.48 4.09
N TYR A 446 28.40 -28.27 3.01
CA TYR A 446 28.72 -28.17 1.58
C TYR A 446 27.69 -29.04 0.84
N ASN A 447 27.21 -28.63 -0.33
CA ASN A 447 26.80 -29.59 -1.35
C ASN A 447 27.73 -29.46 -2.55
N ASN A 448 28.38 -30.57 -2.85
CA ASN A 448 29.75 -30.62 -3.32
C ASN A 448 29.85 -30.72 -4.84
N ASP A 449 29.13 -29.87 -5.56
CA ASP A 449 29.23 -29.84 -7.01
C ASP A 449 30.46 -29.03 -7.45
N PHE A 450 30.87 -28.01 -6.70
CA PHE A 450 32.08 -27.25 -7.01
C PHE A 450 33.38 -28.07 -6.84
N ILE A 451 33.52 -28.91 -5.81
CA ILE A 451 34.70 -29.80 -5.69
C ILE A 451 34.64 -30.92 -6.73
N LYS A 452 33.46 -31.43 -7.12
CA LYS A 452 33.34 -32.36 -8.26
C LYS A 452 33.82 -31.71 -9.55
N TYR A 453 33.40 -30.48 -9.86
CA TYR A 453 33.85 -29.77 -11.06
C TYR A 453 35.33 -29.33 -10.96
N LEU A 454 35.83 -29.02 -9.76
CA LEU A 454 37.25 -28.69 -9.55
C LEU A 454 38.14 -29.93 -9.67
N ILE A 455 37.72 -31.11 -9.18
CA ILE A 455 38.45 -32.37 -9.37
C ILE A 455 38.45 -32.79 -10.84
N ILE A 456 37.31 -32.64 -11.54
CA ILE A 456 37.23 -32.91 -12.98
C ILE A 456 38.11 -31.92 -13.77
N PHE A 457 38.10 -30.64 -13.41
CA PHE A 457 38.95 -29.62 -14.04
C PHE A 457 40.44 -29.89 -13.79
N VAL A 458 40.83 -30.24 -12.56
CA VAL A 458 42.22 -30.62 -12.22
C VAL A 458 42.63 -31.91 -12.93
N LEU A 459 41.76 -32.90 -13.07
CA LEU A 459 42.04 -34.12 -13.86
C LEU A 459 42.21 -33.82 -15.35
N ILE A 460 41.40 -32.93 -15.92
CA ILE A 460 41.53 -32.50 -17.32
C ILE A 460 42.85 -31.74 -17.52
N VAL A 461 43.21 -30.83 -16.61
CA VAL A 461 44.48 -30.09 -16.67
C VAL A 461 45.67 -31.03 -16.48
N VAL A 462 45.60 -32.00 -15.57
CA VAL A 462 46.67 -33.01 -15.38
C VAL A 462 46.80 -33.93 -16.61
N LEU A 463 45.70 -34.32 -17.25
CA LEU A 463 45.74 -35.11 -18.49
C LEU A 463 46.30 -34.31 -19.68
N ILE A 464 46.02 -33.01 -19.76
CA ILE A 464 46.60 -32.11 -20.77
C ILE A 464 48.11 -31.91 -20.52
N VAL A 465 48.52 -31.76 -19.26
CA VAL A 465 49.94 -31.58 -18.87
C VAL A 465 50.75 -32.87 -19.01
N ILE A 466 50.17 -34.04 -18.72
CA ILE A 466 50.83 -35.35 -18.94
C ILE A 466 50.84 -35.72 -20.42
N GLY A 467 49.78 -35.40 -21.17
CA GLY A 467 49.70 -35.59 -22.63
C GLY A 467 50.72 -34.77 -23.41
N TYR A 468 51.17 -33.63 -22.88
CA TYR A 468 52.22 -32.79 -23.48
C TYR A 468 53.66 -33.28 -23.22
N LYS A 469 53.85 -34.34 -22.42
CA LYS A 469 55.18 -34.91 -22.11
C LYS A 469 55.51 -36.22 -22.84
N ARG A 470 54.71 -36.59 -23.85
CA ARG A 470 55.06 -37.60 -24.86
C ARG A 470 54.91 -37.04 -26.27
N PHE A 471 55.77 -36.06 -26.57
CA PHE A 471 56.44 -35.88 -27.85
C PHE A 471 57.89 -35.52 -27.57
#